data_AF-A0AAE3Y211-F1
#
_entry.id   AF-A0AAE3Y211-F1
#
_cell.length_a   1.000
_cell.length_b   1.000
_cell.length_c   1.000
_cell.angle_alpha   90.00
_cell.angle_beta   90.00
_cell.angle_gamma   90.00
#
_symmetry.space_group_name_H-M   'P 1'
#
loop_
_entity.id
_entity.type
_entity.pdbx_description
1 polymer ?
#
loop_
_entity_poly.entity_id
_entity_poly.type
_entity_poly.pdbx_seq_one_letter_code
_entity_poly.pdbx_strand_id
1 'polypeptide(L)'
;MARFISVARRAWAAKRQHAYSRHRPPPEKTSYFALHNGQTAHSVHKDMVEKVQTTEGEATLANFLDHQIHCFIQLAPMVRESTLPRVSHLYALLSAVIEDAISVRLLGDSARLNQAYIISRALLERVTNFCFLQLCTDTEFDNYIDYTLNKVGRRFDRSIEAEGHTRARIALKDGLFDLPPEIAAAVAKFTSERGREKTRWTNVSLPDRAAVVEAKIGRTGLFMSLLSIYADASEALHGTLYGAVFHLGAYDVGAIPRDQESLDRHRHSTLACLYLMAGGAMDTLLSVLQALGQSGAQQAAASSTAAFRLAATAADLTVRSQESSVENNV
;
A
#
# COMPACT_ATOMS: atom_id res chain seq x y z
N MET A 1 -0.74 -2.10 -28.89
CA MET A 1 -0.07 -1.25 -27.88
C MET A 1 0.40 0.11 -28.44
N ALA A 2 1.32 0.15 -29.42
CA ALA A 2 1.93 1.40 -29.92
C ALA A 2 0.94 2.47 -30.45
N ARG A 3 -0.15 2.03 -31.10
CA ARG A 3 -1.22 2.94 -31.56
C ARG A 3 -2.01 3.58 -30.41
N PHE A 4 -2.14 2.91 -29.27
CA PHE A 4 -2.90 3.41 -28.12
C PHE A 4 -2.10 4.49 -27.35
N ILE A 5 -0.80 4.24 -27.16
CA ILE A 5 0.16 5.20 -26.59
C ILE A 5 0.27 6.48 -27.46
N SER A 6 0.20 6.34 -28.78
CA SER A 6 0.17 7.48 -29.73
C SER A 6 -1.06 8.38 -29.59
N VAL A 7 -2.23 7.81 -29.26
CA VAL A 7 -3.48 8.57 -29.10
C VAL A 7 -3.49 9.32 -27.77
N ALA A 8 -3.09 8.67 -26.67
CA ALA A 8 -2.94 9.33 -25.37
C ALA A 8 -1.93 10.50 -25.40
N ARG A 9 -0.81 10.33 -26.13
CA ARG A 9 0.18 11.40 -26.38
C ARG A 9 -0.39 12.63 -27.07
N ARG A 10 -1.25 12.43 -28.09
CA ARG A 10 -1.89 13.53 -28.83
C ARG A 10 -2.88 14.31 -27.96
N ALA A 11 -3.66 13.61 -27.14
CA ALA A 11 -4.59 14.23 -26.20
C ALA A 11 -3.87 15.05 -25.10
N TRP A 12 -2.72 14.56 -24.62
CA TRP A 12 -1.90 15.27 -23.62
C TRP A 12 -1.18 16.49 -24.20
N ALA A 13 -0.61 16.38 -25.41
CA ALA A 13 0.06 17.49 -26.10
C ALA A 13 -0.90 18.66 -26.42
N ALA A 14 -2.13 18.36 -26.81
CA ALA A 14 -3.16 19.37 -27.10
C ALA A 14 -3.56 20.19 -25.86
N LYS A 15 -3.64 19.56 -24.67
CA LYS A 15 -3.90 20.25 -23.41
C LYS A 15 -2.73 21.15 -22.97
N ARG A 16 -1.49 20.75 -23.28
CA ARG A 16 -0.27 21.49 -22.89
C ARG A 16 -0.07 22.76 -23.72
N GLN A 17 -0.42 22.75 -25.01
CA GLN A 17 -0.39 23.96 -25.84
C GLN A 17 -1.41 25.02 -25.39
N HIS A 18 -2.54 24.60 -24.82
CA HIS A 18 -3.55 25.54 -24.31
C HIS A 18 -3.17 26.16 -22.94
N ALA A 19 -2.38 25.46 -22.13
CA ALA A 19 -1.94 25.96 -20.82
C ALA A 19 -0.73 26.91 -20.91
N TYR A 20 0.15 26.74 -21.91
CA TYR A 20 1.36 27.56 -22.06
C TYR A 20 1.14 28.97 -22.63
N SER A 21 -0.06 29.29 -23.13
CA SER A 21 -0.35 30.62 -23.67
C SER A 21 -0.76 31.65 -22.62
N ARG A 22 -0.82 31.29 -21.31
CA ARG A 22 -1.34 32.20 -20.28
C ARG A 22 -0.34 32.74 -19.26
N HIS A 23 0.81 32.15 -18.98
CA HIS A 23 1.76 32.70 -18.00
C HIS A 23 3.22 32.55 -18.45
N ARG A 24 3.87 33.67 -18.80
CA ARG A 24 5.34 33.80 -18.86
C ARG A 24 5.78 34.73 -17.73
N PRO A 25 6.65 34.29 -16.80
CA PRO A 25 7.44 35.20 -15.98
C PRO A 25 8.76 35.59 -16.69
N PRO A 26 9.35 36.75 -16.35
CA PRO A 26 10.57 37.26 -17.00
C PRO A 26 11.85 36.57 -16.47
N PRO A 27 12.99 36.73 -17.17
CA PRO A 27 14.22 35.99 -16.85
C PRO A 27 15.09 36.77 -15.85
N GLU A 28 15.54 36.11 -14.79
CA GLU A 28 16.65 36.60 -13.98
C GLU A 28 17.84 35.64 -14.00
N LYS A 29 19.00 36.28 -14.04
CA LYS A 29 20.35 35.72 -14.09
C LYS A 29 20.83 35.40 -12.68
N THR A 30 21.49 34.27 -12.48
CA THR A 30 22.65 34.20 -11.59
C THR A 30 23.51 32.99 -11.93
N SER A 31 24.79 33.26 -12.21
CA SER A 31 25.87 32.28 -12.26
C SER A 31 26.32 31.94 -10.84
N TYR A 32 26.85 30.75 -10.59
CA TYR A 32 28.16 30.57 -9.94
C TYR A 32 28.57 29.09 -9.80
N PHE A 33 29.86 28.87 -10.02
CA PHE A 33 30.74 27.75 -9.66
C PHE A 33 30.56 26.37 -10.31
N ALA A 34 31.39 26.16 -11.34
CA ALA A 34 31.92 24.86 -11.71
C ALA A 34 33.00 24.43 -10.70
N LEU A 35 32.92 23.20 -10.21
CA LEU A 35 34.07 22.45 -9.69
C LEU A 35 34.15 21.12 -10.43
N HIS A 36 35.28 20.92 -11.09
CA HIS A 36 35.72 19.63 -11.59
C HIS A 36 35.93 18.68 -10.40
N ASN A 37 35.30 17.51 -10.46
CA ASN A 37 35.89 16.22 -10.13
C ASN A 37 35.08 15.15 -10.84
N GLY A 38 35.64 14.67 -11.96
CA GLY A 38 35.08 13.61 -12.77
C GLY A 38 35.30 12.25 -12.11
N GLN A 39 34.28 11.40 -12.24
CA GLN A 39 34.21 9.98 -11.86
C GLN A 39 34.19 9.70 -10.35
N THR A 40 33.03 9.21 -9.85
CA THR A 40 32.85 8.04 -8.94
C THR A 40 31.52 7.97 -8.17
N ALA A 41 30.64 8.97 -8.22
CA ALA A 41 29.31 8.89 -7.56
C ALA A 41 28.18 8.41 -8.50
N HIS A 42 28.34 8.55 -9.81
CA HIS A 42 27.27 8.28 -10.78
C HIS A 42 27.18 6.81 -11.22
N SER A 43 28.25 6.00 -11.10
CA SER A 43 28.20 4.58 -11.49
C SER A 43 27.62 3.69 -10.40
N VAL A 44 27.97 3.90 -9.13
CA VAL A 44 27.50 3.07 -8.01
C VAL A 44 25.98 3.19 -7.82
N HIS A 45 25.42 4.38 -7.98
CA HIS A 45 23.97 4.59 -7.87
C HIS A 45 23.20 4.02 -9.07
N LYS A 46 23.86 3.90 -10.23
CA LYS A 46 23.30 3.28 -11.44
C LYS A 46 23.28 1.76 -11.32
N ASP A 47 24.35 1.16 -10.80
CA ASP A 47 24.47 -0.29 -10.62
C ASP A 47 23.50 -0.85 -9.55
N MET A 48 23.21 -0.10 -8.48
CA MET A 48 22.21 -0.48 -7.45
C MET A 48 20.78 -0.58 -8.00
N VAL A 49 20.42 0.29 -8.96
CA VAL A 49 19.09 0.33 -9.56
C VAL A 49 18.92 -0.76 -10.63
N GLU A 50 20.01 -1.32 -11.14
CA GLU A 50 19.99 -2.35 -12.20
C GLU A 50 19.55 -3.73 -11.70
N LYS A 51 19.89 -4.13 -10.45
CA LYS A 51 19.55 -5.49 -9.97
C LYS A 51 18.06 -5.72 -9.73
N VAL A 52 17.33 -4.75 -9.18
CA VAL A 52 15.88 -4.86 -9.00
C VAL A 52 15.10 -4.80 -10.31
N GLN A 53 15.75 -4.43 -11.41
CA GLN A 53 15.18 -4.43 -12.76
C GLN A 53 15.37 -5.77 -13.49
N THR A 54 15.90 -6.80 -12.83
CA THR A 54 16.09 -8.14 -13.40
C THR A 54 15.10 -9.15 -12.83
N THR A 55 14.93 -10.27 -13.53
CA THR A 55 14.17 -11.42 -13.05
C THR A 55 14.69 -11.93 -11.70
N GLU A 56 16.00 -11.89 -11.47
CA GLU A 56 16.64 -12.37 -10.24
C GLU A 56 16.34 -11.44 -9.05
N GLY A 57 16.39 -10.12 -9.27
CA GLY A 57 16.02 -9.13 -8.26
C GLY A 57 14.54 -9.20 -7.91
N GLU A 58 13.66 -9.33 -8.92
CA GLU A 58 12.24 -9.58 -8.70
C GLU A 58 12.01 -10.85 -7.86
N ALA A 59 12.60 -11.97 -8.27
CA ALA A 59 12.45 -13.26 -7.58
C ALA A 59 12.95 -13.21 -6.13
N THR A 60 14.03 -12.47 -5.88
CA THR A 60 14.55 -12.26 -4.53
C THR A 60 13.53 -11.60 -3.61
N LEU A 61 12.86 -10.53 -4.09
CA LEU A 61 11.87 -9.82 -3.28
C LEU A 61 10.52 -10.55 -3.23
N ALA A 62 10.19 -11.32 -4.28
CA ALA A 62 9.06 -12.25 -4.25
C ALA A 62 9.22 -13.29 -3.12
N ASN A 63 10.39 -13.91 -3.02
CA ASN A 63 10.71 -14.89 -1.96
C ASN A 63 10.64 -14.26 -0.56
N PHE A 64 11.01 -12.98 -0.42
CA PHE A 64 10.84 -12.26 0.83
C PHE A 64 9.36 -12.14 1.22
N LEU A 65 8.49 -11.74 0.29
CA LEU A 65 7.05 -11.68 0.55
C LEU A 65 6.46 -13.08 0.82
N ASP A 66 6.89 -14.11 0.11
CA ASP A 66 6.48 -15.50 0.36
C ASP A 66 6.86 -15.96 1.79
N HIS A 67 8.03 -15.54 2.27
CA HIS A 67 8.43 -15.78 3.66
C HIS A 67 7.49 -15.07 4.65
N GLN A 68 7.13 -13.81 4.40
CA GLN A 68 6.17 -13.08 5.25
C GLN A 68 4.82 -13.79 5.30
N ILE A 69 4.29 -14.19 4.13
CA ILE A 69 3.04 -14.95 4.03
C ILE A 69 3.13 -16.22 4.88
N HIS A 70 4.21 -16.97 4.77
CA HIS A 70 4.42 -18.18 5.55
C HIS A 70 4.44 -17.90 7.06
N CYS A 71 5.18 -16.89 7.52
CA CYS A 71 5.21 -16.49 8.92
C CYS A 71 3.80 -16.20 9.45
N PHE A 72 2.99 -15.46 8.69
CA PHE A 72 1.64 -15.12 9.11
C PHE A 72 0.65 -16.28 9.07
N ILE A 73 0.76 -17.19 8.10
CA ILE A 73 -0.03 -18.43 8.08
C ILE A 73 0.25 -19.25 9.35
N GLN A 74 1.52 -19.37 9.76
CA GLN A 74 1.89 -20.08 11.00
C GLN A 74 1.44 -19.34 12.26
N LEU A 75 1.45 -18.00 12.24
CA LEU A 75 1.05 -17.17 13.38
C LEU A 75 -0.48 -17.09 13.55
N ALA A 76 -1.25 -17.31 12.48
CA ALA A 76 -2.71 -17.11 12.44
C ALA A 76 -3.49 -17.85 13.55
N PRO A 77 -3.22 -19.15 13.86
CA PRO A 77 -3.90 -19.84 14.96
C PRO A 77 -3.65 -19.17 16.32
N MET A 78 -2.41 -18.76 16.59
CA MET A 78 -2.04 -18.09 17.84
C MET A 78 -2.68 -16.71 17.99
N VAL A 79 -2.87 -15.98 16.88
CA VAL A 79 -3.61 -14.70 16.88
C VAL A 79 -5.09 -14.93 17.16
N ARG A 80 -5.70 -15.94 16.52
CA ARG A 80 -7.10 -16.30 16.74
C ARG A 80 -7.39 -16.64 18.19
N GLU A 81 -6.47 -17.37 18.83
CA GLU A 81 -6.58 -17.84 20.22
C GLU A 81 -5.90 -16.91 21.22
N SER A 82 -5.55 -15.69 20.80
CA SER A 82 -4.83 -14.74 21.65
C SER A 82 -5.62 -14.36 22.89
N THR A 83 -4.93 -14.30 24.02
CA THR A 83 -5.44 -13.76 25.28
C THR A 83 -5.54 -12.22 25.25
N LEU A 84 -4.95 -11.56 24.26
CA LEU A 84 -5.07 -10.12 24.02
C LEU A 84 -6.37 -9.85 23.25
N PRO A 85 -7.40 -9.23 23.88
CA PRO A 85 -8.74 -9.19 23.28
C PRO A 85 -8.79 -8.51 21.92
N ARG A 86 -8.06 -7.40 21.73
CA ARG A 86 -8.04 -6.69 20.44
C ARG A 86 -7.31 -7.47 19.34
N VAL A 87 -6.35 -8.31 19.68
CA VAL A 87 -5.61 -9.13 18.71
C VAL A 87 -6.52 -10.23 18.18
N SER A 88 -7.18 -10.98 19.07
CA SER A 88 -8.10 -12.05 18.67
C SER A 88 -9.37 -11.52 17.98
N HIS A 89 -9.95 -10.40 18.44
CA HIS A 89 -11.09 -9.77 17.75
C HIS A 89 -10.78 -9.32 16.32
N LEU A 90 -9.53 -9.01 16.01
CA LEU A 90 -9.11 -8.59 14.67
C LEU A 90 -8.54 -9.74 13.82
N TYR A 91 -8.70 -10.99 14.24
CA TYR A 91 -8.27 -12.16 13.47
C TYR A 91 -8.80 -12.15 12.02
N ALA A 92 -10.07 -11.81 11.80
CA ALA A 92 -10.64 -11.75 10.46
C ALA A 92 -9.96 -10.70 9.57
N LEU A 93 -9.53 -9.56 10.15
CA LEU A 93 -8.75 -8.55 9.44
C LEU A 93 -7.34 -9.06 9.12
N LEU A 94 -6.71 -9.81 10.04
CA LEU A 94 -5.43 -10.46 9.77
C LEU A 94 -5.53 -11.49 8.65
N SER A 95 -6.57 -12.34 8.64
CA SER A 95 -6.81 -13.28 7.54
C SER A 95 -6.91 -12.54 6.21
N ALA A 96 -7.63 -11.42 6.17
CA ALA A 96 -7.73 -10.59 4.97
C ALA A 96 -6.40 -9.94 4.54
N VAL A 97 -5.48 -9.67 5.47
CA VAL A 97 -4.09 -9.24 5.17
C VAL A 97 -3.31 -10.36 4.49
N ILE A 98 -3.42 -11.60 5.00
CA ILE A 98 -2.76 -12.79 4.41
C ILE A 98 -3.27 -13.02 2.98
N GLU A 99 -4.59 -12.99 2.79
CA GLU A 99 -5.21 -13.17 1.47
C GLU A 99 -4.79 -12.09 0.46
N ASP A 100 -4.69 -10.82 0.90
CA ASP A 100 -4.19 -9.75 0.02
C ASP A 100 -2.73 -9.97 -0.37
N ALA A 101 -1.87 -10.38 0.57
CA ALA A 101 -0.46 -10.66 0.29
C ALA A 101 -0.29 -11.82 -0.71
N ILE A 102 -1.03 -12.91 -0.52
CA ILE A 102 -1.10 -14.04 -1.47
C ILE A 102 -1.57 -13.54 -2.84
N SER A 103 -2.61 -12.70 -2.86
CA SER A 103 -3.16 -12.14 -4.10
C SER A 103 -2.16 -11.25 -4.84
N VAL A 104 -1.38 -10.42 -4.12
CA VAL A 104 -0.28 -9.63 -4.71
C VAL A 104 0.73 -10.54 -5.40
N ARG A 105 1.12 -11.66 -4.75
CA ARG A 105 2.05 -12.64 -5.33
C ARG A 105 1.50 -13.28 -6.61
N LEU A 106 0.27 -13.82 -6.56
CA LEU A 106 -0.36 -14.47 -7.71
C LEU A 106 -0.56 -13.53 -8.91
N LEU A 107 -0.97 -12.28 -8.65
CA LEU A 107 -1.11 -11.26 -9.68
C LEU A 107 0.25 -10.83 -10.24
N GLY A 108 1.27 -10.80 -9.40
CA GLY A 108 2.64 -10.50 -9.80
C GLY A 108 3.24 -11.55 -10.72
N ASP A 109 3.10 -12.83 -10.38
CA ASP A 109 3.59 -13.97 -11.19
C ASP A 109 2.97 -14.01 -12.60
N SER A 110 1.76 -13.47 -12.74
CA SER A 110 1.05 -13.34 -14.03
C SER A 110 1.17 -11.96 -14.67
N ALA A 111 2.07 -11.11 -14.16
CA ALA A 111 2.35 -9.75 -14.62
C ALA A 111 1.10 -8.84 -14.70
N ARG A 112 0.11 -9.04 -13.82
CA ARG A 112 -1.11 -8.22 -13.72
C ARG A 112 -0.88 -6.99 -12.85
N LEU A 113 0.11 -6.18 -13.22
CA LEU A 113 0.62 -5.05 -12.41
C LEU A 113 -0.47 -4.10 -11.92
N ASN A 114 -1.40 -3.71 -12.80
CA ASN A 114 -2.47 -2.80 -12.44
C ASN A 114 -3.33 -3.33 -11.28
N GLN A 115 -3.65 -4.63 -11.33
CA GLN A 115 -4.43 -5.30 -10.29
C GLN A 115 -3.57 -5.53 -9.04
N ALA A 116 -2.29 -5.88 -9.21
CA ALA A 116 -1.35 -6.01 -8.09
C ALA A 116 -1.28 -4.70 -7.27
N TYR A 117 -1.20 -3.52 -7.92
CA TYR A 117 -1.27 -2.22 -7.23
C TYR A 117 -2.56 -2.03 -6.43
N ILE A 118 -3.72 -2.37 -7.00
CA ILE A 118 -5.02 -2.24 -6.33
C ILE A 118 -5.05 -3.09 -5.06
N ILE A 119 -4.60 -4.35 -5.14
CA ILE A 119 -4.54 -5.24 -3.99
C ILE A 119 -3.46 -4.80 -3.00
N SER A 120 -2.28 -4.34 -3.45
CA SER A 120 -1.25 -3.79 -2.56
C SER A 120 -1.76 -2.60 -1.77
N ARG A 121 -2.61 -1.74 -2.35
CA ARG A 121 -3.28 -0.67 -1.59
C ARG A 121 -4.21 -1.22 -0.51
N ALA A 122 -5.03 -2.21 -0.84
CA ALA A 122 -5.91 -2.86 0.14
C ALA A 122 -5.10 -3.48 1.29
N LEU A 123 -3.99 -4.15 0.97
CA LEU A 123 -3.05 -4.71 1.92
C LEU A 123 -2.52 -3.63 2.88
N LEU A 124 -1.98 -2.53 2.34
CA LEU A 124 -1.43 -1.44 3.16
C LEU A 124 -2.46 -0.81 4.08
N GLU A 125 -3.68 -0.60 3.58
CA GLU A 125 -4.76 -0.06 4.39
C GLU A 125 -5.17 -1.04 5.50
N ARG A 126 -5.29 -2.34 5.21
CA ARG A 126 -5.64 -3.36 6.21
C ARG A 126 -4.54 -3.58 7.24
N VAL A 127 -3.28 -3.62 6.83
CA VAL A 127 -2.12 -3.67 7.75
C VAL A 127 -2.13 -2.46 8.67
N THR A 128 -2.24 -1.25 8.11
CA THR A 128 -2.25 -0.02 8.90
C THR A 128 -3.42 -0.01 9.88
N ASN A 129 -4.62 -0.42 9.43
CA ASN A 129 -5.80 -0.50 10.28
C ASN A 129 -5.62 -1.53 11.39
N PHE A 130 -5.09 -2.71 11.09
CA PHE A 130 -4.84 -3.75 12.08
C PHE A 130 -3.91 -3.21 13.17
N CYS A 131 -2.76 -2.65 12.78
CA CYS A 131 -1.79 -2.08 13.70
C CYS A 131 -2.38 -0.91 14.52
N PHE A 132 -3.04 0.04 13.86
CA PHE A 132 -3.65 1.19 14.52
C PHE A 132 -4.71 0.77 15.54
N LEU A 133 -5.57 -0.19 15.21
CA LEU A 133 -6.63 -0.65 16.10
C LEU A 133 -6.08 -1.32 17.37
N GLN A 134 -4.86 -1.86 17.35
CA GLN A 134 -4.21 -2.33 18.57
C GLN A 134 -3.75 -1.20 19.50
N LEU A 135 -3.54 0.01 18.95
CA LEU A 135 -2.89 1.13 19.63
C LEU A 135 -3.82 2.31 19.90
N CYS A 136 -4.97 2.36 19.23
CA CYS A 136 -5.96 3.43 19.34
C CYS A 136 -6.69 3.42 20.69
N THR A 137 -7.48 4.45 20.95
CA THR A 137 -8.33 4.51 22.15
C THR A 137 -9.44 3.45 22.10
N ASP A 138 -9.99 3.07 23.27
CA ASP A 138 -11.13 2.12 23.30
C ASP A 138 -12.32 2.66 22.52
N THR A 139 -12.59 3.97 22.58
CA THR A 139 -13.65 4.62 21.79
C THR A 139 -13.45 4.46 20.28
N GLU A 140 -12.22 4.59 19.79
CA GLU A 140 -11.93 4.38 18.36
C GLU A 140 -12.07 2.91 17.95
N PHE A 141 -11.69 1.99 18.83
CA PHE A 141 -11.88 0.57 18.62
C PHE A 141 -13.38 0.20 18.60
N ASP A 142 -14.16 0.69 19.55
CA ASP A 142 -15.61 0.48 19.61
C ASP A 142 -16.31 1.07 18.38
N ASN A 143 -15.87 2.23 17.88
CA ASN A 143 -16.36 2.80 16.63
C ASN A 143 -16.14 1.85 15.43
N TYR A 144 -15.03 1.13 15.39
CA TYR A 144 -14.75 0.15 14.34
C TYR A 144 -15.69 -1.07 14.43
N ILE A 145 -15.96 -1.55 15.64
CA ILE A 145 -16.92 -2.66 15.88
C ILE A 145 -18.34 -2.23 15.51
N ASP A 146 -18.79 -1.07 16.02
CA ASP A 146 -20.11 -0.52 15.70
C ASP A 146 -20.28 -0.28 14.20
N TYR A 147 -19.23 0.15 13.50
CA TYR A 147 -19.30 0.34 12.06
C TYR A 147 -19.57 -0.98 11.32
N THR A 148 -19.01 -2.09 11.82
CA THR A 148 -19.30 -3.43 11.29
C THR A 148 -20.78 -3.78 11.50
N LEU A 149 -21.33 -3.53 12.70
CA LEU A 149 -22.75 -3.73 12.99
C LEU A 149 -23.64 -2.85 12.11
N ASN A 150 -23.29 -1.59 11.90
CA ASN A 150 -23.98 -0.70 10.96
C ASN A 150 -24.02 -1.30 9.55
N LYS A 151 -22.90 -1.85 9.04
CA LYS A 151 -22.86 -2.50 7.73
C LYS A 151 -23.71 -3.77 7.68
N VAL A 152 -23.76 -4.55 8.76
CA VAL A 152 -24.66 -5.71 8.89
C VAL A 152 -26.13 -5.25 8.83
N GLY A 153 -26.53 -4.27 9.63
CA GLY A 153 -27.90 -3.76 9.65
C GLY A 153 -28.36 -3.25 8.28
N ARG A 154 -27.54 -2.43 7.63
CA ARG A 154 -27.84 -1.88 6.30
C ARG A 154 -27.77 -2.91 5.17
N ARG A 155 -27.11 -4.06 5.38
CA ARG A 155 -27.11 -5.14 4.38
C ARG A 155 -28.50 -5.75 4.21
N PHE A 156 -29.31 -5.76 5.27
CA PHE A 156 -30.64 -6.36 5.25
C PHE A 156 -31.69 -5.52 4.52
N ASP A 157 -31.50 -4.22 4.39
CA ASP A 157 -32.34 -3.37 3.56
C ASP A 157 -31.51 -2.25 2.92
N ARG A 158 -31.30 -2.36 1.62
CA ARG A 158 -30.53 -1.38 0.84
C ARG A 158 -31.19 -1.14 -0.51
N SER A 159 -31.17 0.12 -0.93
CA SER A 159 -31.70 0.56 -2.20
C SER A 159 -30.72 1.45 -2.96
N ILE A 160 -30.89 1.49 -4.27
CA ILE A 160 -30.27 2.49 -5.16
C ILE A 160 -31.40 3.33 -5.72
N GLU A 161 -31.29 4.64 -5.51
CA GLU A 161 -32.20 5.63 -6.06
C GLU A 161 -31.54 6.41 -7.19
N ALA A 162 -32.27 6.66 -8.27
CA ALA A 162 -31.84 7.52 -9.35
C ALA A 162 -33.04 8.27 -9.93
N GLU A 163 -32.89 9.57 -10.14
CA GLU A 163 -33.96 10.49 -10.59
C GLU A 163 -35.17 10.49 -9.64
N GLY A 164 -34.93 10.35 -8.33
CA GLY A 164 -36.00 10.33 -7.32
C GLY A 164 -36.80 9.01 -7.24
N HIS A 165 -36.39 7.99 -7.99
CA HIS A 165 -37.04 6.67 -8.00
C HIS A 165 -36.08 5.57 -7.53
N THR A 166 -36.58 4.64 -6.73
CA THR A 166 -35.85 3.40 -6.42
C THR A 166 -35.68 2.57 -7.69
N ARG A 167 -34.42 2.34 -8.10
CA ARG A 167 -34.07 1.54 -9.27
C ARG A 167 -33.78 0.08 -8.92
N ALA A 168 -33.27 -0.16 -7.72
CA ALA A 168 -33.04 -1.48 -7.19
C ALA A 168 -33.18 -1.47 -5.66
N ARG A 169 -33.73 -2.54 -5.09
CA ARG A 169 -33.78 -2.74 -3.63
C ARG A 169 -33.55 -4.21 -3.31
N ILE A 170 -32.79 -4.45 -2.27
CA ILE A 170 -32.61 -5.76 -1.65
C ILE A 170 -33.06 -5.60 -0.20
N ALA A 171 -34.15 -6.27 0.16
CA ALA A 171 -34.73 -6.22 1.49
C ALA A 171 -35.02 -7.63 2.01
N LEU A 172 -34.54 -7.94 3.22
CA LEU A 172 -34.91 -9.16 3.94
C LEU A 172 -36.36 -9.01 4.40
N LYS A 173 -37.20 -10.03 4.14
CA LYS A 173 -38.63 -10.03 4.52
C LYS A 173 -39.35 -8.74 4.09
N ASP A 174 -39.04 -8.22 2.90
CA ASP A 174 -39.59 -6.97 2.36
C ASP A 174 -39.38 -5.72 3.26
N GLY A 175 -38.40 -5.77 4.17
CA GLY A 175 -38.13 -4.71 5.15
C GLY A 175 -38.94 -4.84 6.44
N LEU A 176 -39.74 -5.89 6.59
CA LEU A 176 -40.53 -6.17 7.78
C LEU A 176 -39.72 -7.04 8.76
N PHE A 177 -38.72 -6.43 9.39
CA PHE A 177 -37.95 -7.05 10.47
C PHE A 177 -37.44 -5.99 11.43
N ASP A 178 -37.37 -6.36 12.71
CA ASP A 178 -36.72 -5.54 13.72
C ASP A 178 -35.23 -5.90 13.78
N LEU A 179 -34.39 -4.88 13.80
CA LEU A 179 -32.97 -5.06 14.07
C LEU A 179 -32.75 -5.36 15.56
N PRO A 180 -31.83 -6.26 15.92
CA PRO A 180 -31.34 -6.38 17.28
C PRO A 180 -30.93 -5.01 17.85
N PRO A 181 -31.16 -4.73 19.14
CA PRO A 181 -30.94 -3.39 19.73
C PRO A 181 -29.55 -2.82 19.47
N GLU A 182 -28.51 -3.66 19.57
CA GLU A 182 -27.12 -3.29 19.32
C GLU A 182 -26.86 -2.89 17.85
N ILE A 183 -27.50 -3.58 16.90
CA ILE A 183 -27.38 -3.26 15.47
C ILE A 183 -28.17 -1.98 15.15
N ALA A 184 -29.36 -1.82 15.72
CA ALA A 184 -30.16 -0.61 15.56
C ALA A 184 -29.42 0.64 16.09
N ALA A 185 -28.81 0.54 17.27
CA ALA A 185 -28.00 1.60 17.86
C ALA A 185 -26.80 1.96 16.97
N ALA A 186 -26.09 0.97 16.44
CA ALA A 186 -24.99 1.17 15.52
C ALA A 186 -25.42 1.86 14.21
N VAL A 187 -26.56 1.45 13.61
CA VAL A 187 -27.11 2.11 12.42
C VAL A 187 -27.46 3.57 12.72
N ALA A 188 -28.08 3.86 13.86
CA ALA A 188 -28.40 5.22 14.28
C ALA A 188 -27.13 6.08 14.44
N LYS A 189 -26.10 5.56 15.12
CA LYS A 189 -24.79 6.23 15.30
C LYS A 189 -24.15 6.64 13.97
N PHE A 190 -24.21 5.75 12.98
CA PHE A 190 -23.68 5.97 11.62
C PHE A 190 -24.71 6.52 10.62
N THR A 191 -25.76 7.16 11.10
CA THR A 191 -26.70 7.94 10.28
C THR A 191 -26.50 9.43 10.55
N SER A 192 -26.45 10.24 9.49
CA SER A 192 -26.43 11.70 9.59
C SER A 192 -27.83 12.24 9.87
N GLU A 193 -27.94 13.49 10.31
CA GLU A 193 -29.23 14.18 10.52
C GLU A 193 -30.11 14.18 9.25
N ARG A 194 -29.50 14.10 8.07
CA ARG A 194 -30.20 14.02 6.77
C ARG A 194 -30.56 12.60 6.35
N GLY A 195 -30.46 11.62 7.26
CA GLY A 195 -30.74 10.21 7.00
C GLY A 195 -29.69 9.46 6.18
N ARG A 196 -28.61 10.13 5.75
CA ARG A 196 -27.55 9.51 4.94
C ARG A 196 -26.56 8.74 5.82
N GLU A 197 -26.07 7.61 5.31
CA GLU A 197 -25.02 6.84 5.97
C GLU A 197 -23.72 7.64 6.10
N LYS A 198 -23.10 7.60 7.29
CA LYS A 198 -21.70 7.99 7.50
C LYS A 198 -20.82 6.83 7.04
N THR A 199 -20.10 7.02 5.94
CA THR A 199 -19.36 5.95 5.24
C THR A 199 -17.95 5.68 5.79
N ARG A 200 -17.62 6.23 6.96
CA ARG A 200 -16.30 6.10 7.60
C ARG A 200 -16.49 5.78 9.08
N TRP A 201 -15.68 4.83 9.57
CA TRP A 201 -15.65 4.46 11.00
C TRP A 201 -14.74 5.37 11.83
N THR A 202 -13.82 6.07 11.18
CA THR A 202 -12.89 7.02 11.82
C THR A 202 -12.69 8.26 10.95
N ASN A 203 -12.38 9.37 11.61
CA ASN A 203 -11.93 10.61 10.96
C ASN A 203 -10.40 10.70 10.92
N VAL A 204 -9.68 9.79 11.57
CA VAL A 204 -8.22 9.74 11.55
C VAL A 204 -7.77 9.28 10.16
N SER A 205 -6.94 10.07 9.50
CA SER A 205 -6.49 9.77 8.15
C SER A 205 -5.58 8.53 8.12
N LEU A 206 -5.40 7.92 6.95
CA LEU A 206 -4.47 6.79 6.82
C LEU A 206 -3.02 7.16 7.21
N PRO A 207 -2.47 8.31 6.77
CA PRO A 207 -1.16 8.79 7.26
C PRO A 207 -1.11 9.00 8.78
N ASP A 208 -2.16 9.55 9.39
CA ASP A 208 -2.18 9.78 10.85
C ASP A 208 -2.25 8.45 11.62
N ARG A 209 -2.98 7.46 11.11
CA ARG A 209 -2.99 6.11 11.66
C ARG A 209 -1.61 5.46 11.56
N ALA A 210 -0.91 5.63 10.44
CA ALA A 210 0.48 5.18 10.29
C ALA A 210 1.42 5.90 11.27
N ALA A 211 1.23 7.20 11.51
CA ALA A 211 2.02 7.96 12.47
C ALA A 211 1.90 7.41 13.90
N VAL A 212 0.69 7.01 14.32
CA VAL A 212 0.46 6.36 15.62
C VAL A 212 1.23 5.04 15.72
N VAL A 213 1.25 4.25 14.64
CA VAL A 213 2.00 2.99 14.58
C VAL A 213 3.51 3.25 14.72
N GLU A 214 4.07 4.16 13.92
CA GLU A 214 5.51 4.47 13.98
C GLU A 214 5.94 5.06 15.32
N ALA A 215 5.08 5.87 15.96
CA ALA A 215 5.36 6.40 17.28
C ALA A 215 5.54 5.29 18.33
N LYS A 216 4.91 4.12 18.14
CA LYS A 216 4.99 2.98 19.06
C LYS A 216 6.19 2.08 18.81
N ILE A 217 6.48 1.74 17.56
CA ILE A 217 7.49 0.72 17.21
C ILE A 217 8.74 1.28 16.53
N GLY A 218 8.82 2.60 16.36
CA GLY A 218 9.92 3.28 15.66
C GLY A 218 9.65 3.45 14.17
N ARG A 219 10.65 3.95 13.43
CA ARG A 219 10.54 4.15 11.98
C ARG A 219 10.25 2.83 11.29
N THR A 220 9.18 2.81 10.50
CA THR A 220 8.76 1.64 9.71
C THR A 220 8.92 1.94 8.22
N GLY A 221 8.78 0.92 7.38
CA GLY A 221 8.66 1.14 5.93
C GLY A 221 7.30 1.74 5.51
N LEU A 222 6.35 1.92 6.44
CA LEU A 222 4.94 2.13 6.13
C LEU A 222 4.66 3.44 5.38
N PHE A 223 5.29 4.55 5.76
CA PHE A 223 5.11 5.81 5.03
C PHE A 223 5.66 5.74 3.60
N MET A 224 6.78 5.05 3.40
CA MET A 224 7.33 4.84 2.05
C MET A 224 6.39 3.98 1.21
N SER A 225 5.79 2.93 1.80
CA SER A 225 4.78 2.12 1.13
C SER A 225 3.54 2.93 0.74
N LEU A 226 3.04 3.77 1.66
CA LEU A 226 1.89 4.64 1.39
C LEU A 226 2.20 5.65 0.28
N LEU A 227 3.38 6.29 0.31
CA LEU A 227 3.80 7.24 -0.70
C LEU A 227 3.90 6.60 -2.10
N SER A 228 4.45 5.38 -2.16
CA SER A 228 4.81 4.73 -3.44
C SER A 228 3.64 4.01 -4.12
N ILE A 229 2.61 3.61 -3.37
CA ILE A 229 1.52 2.75 -3.89
C ILE A 229 0.19 3.48 -3.90
N TYR A 230 -0.11 4.29 -2.88
CA TYR A 230 -1.49 4.61 -2.55
C TYR A 230 -2.20 5.49 -3.59
N ALA A 231 -1.51 6.50 -4.11
CA ALA A 231 -2.06 7.42 -5.10
C ALA A 231 -2.34 6.72 -6.43
N ASP A 232 -1.36 6.02 -6.98
CA ASP A 232 -1.49 5.32 -8.26
C ASP A 232 -2.54 4.20 -8.21
N ALA A 233 -2.57 3.44 -7.12
CA ALA A 233 -3.60 2.43 -6.91
C ALA A 233 -5.01 3.04 -6.77
N SER A 234 -5.13 4.28 -6.26
CA SER A 234 -6.42 5.02 -6.25
C SER A 234 -6.95 5.21 -7.65
N GLU A 235 -6.08 5.69 -8.51
CA GLU A 235 -6.41 6.02 -9.89
C GLU A 235 -6.76 4.75 -10.68
N ALA A 236 -6.01 3.67 -10.41
CA ALA A 236 -6.30 2.34 -10.94
C ALA A 236 -7.70 1.86 -10.54
N LEU A 237 -8.02 1.92 -9.24
CA LEU A 237 -9.31 1.49 -8.69
C LEU A 237 -10.48 2.32 -9.24
N HIS A 238 -10.28 3.63 -9.40
CA HIS A 238 -11.29 4.53 -9.96
C HIS A 238 -11.39 4.48 -11.49
N GLY A 239 -10.54 3.69 -12.17
CA GLY A 239 -10.60 3.50 -13.61
C GLY A 239 -10.26 4.76 -14.41
N THR A 240 -9.43 5.65 -13.86
CA THR A 240 -9.01 6.84 -14.61
C THR A 240 -8.06 6.45 -15.74
N LEU A 241 -7.95 7.29 -16.78
CA LEU A 241 -7.02 7.01 -17.88
C LEU A 241 -5.56 6.92 -17.39
N TYR A 242 -5.20 7.72 -16.38
CA TYR A 242 -3.90 7.63 -15.72
C TYR A 242 -3.75 6.26 -15.03
N GLY A 243 -4.73 5.86 -14.21
CA GLY A 243 -4.79 4.56 -13.54
C GLY A 243 -4.68 3.37 -14.49
N ALA A 244 -5.22 3.50 -15.71
CA ALA A 244 -5.17 2.46 -16.73
C ALA A 244 -3.80 2.28 -17.39
N VAL A 245 -2.85 3.24 -17.27
CA VAL A 245 -1.60 3.22 -18.04
C VAL A 245 -0.32 3.48 -17.26
N PHE A 246 -0.38 4.00 -16.01
CA PHE A 246 0.83 4.33 -15.24
C PHE A 246 1.77 3.12 -15.05
N HIS A 247 1.19 1.94 -14.77
CA HIS A 247 1.90 0.66 -14.57
C HIS A 247 2.64 0.13 -15.82
N LEU A 248 2.56 0.84 -16.94
CA LEU A 248 3.33 0.56 -18.16
C LEU A 248 4.53 1.52 -18.31
N GLY A 249 4.86 2.30 -17.28
CA GLY A 249 5.91 3.32 -17.29
C GLY A 249 5.60 4.52 -18.19
N ALA A 250 4.32 4.71 -18.55
CA ALA A 250 3.91 5.71 -19.54
C ALA A 250 4.22 7.17 -19.13
N TYR A 251 4.43 7.40 -17.84
CA TYR A 251 4.67 8.72 -17.25
C TYR A 251 6.06 8.86 -16.60
N ASP A 252 6.92 7.85 -16.71
CA ASP A 252 8.25 7.84 -16.09
C ASP A 252 9.20 8.77 -16.87
N VAL A 253 9.29 10.03 -16.44
CA VAL A 253 10.09 11.04 -17.14
C VAL A 253 11.55 10.58 -17.24
N GLY A 254 12.05 10.46 -18.48
CA GLY A 254 13.41 10.00 -18.76
C GLY A 254 13.56 8.47 -18.83
N ALA A 255 12.56 7.70 -18.42
CA ALA A 255 12.60 6.23 -18.37
C ALA A 255 11.39 5.54 -19.05
N ILE A 256 10.58 6.28 -19.81
CA ILE A 256 9.42 5.73 -20.55
C ILE A 256 9.87 4.54 -21.43
N PRO A 257 9.30 3.33 -21.23
CA PRO A 257 9.61 2.16 -22.05
C PRO A 257 9.31 2.38 -23.54
N ARG A 258 10.22 1.92 -24.41
CA ARG A 258 10.10 2.09 -25.89
C ARG A 258 10.18 0.79 -26.67
N ASP A 259 10.55 -0.29 -26.00
CA ASP A 259 10.72 -1.64 -26.54
C ASP A 259 10.33 -2.66 -25.46
N GLN A 260 10.32 -3.95 -25.81
CA GLN A 260 9.93 -5.02 -24.89
C GLN A 260 10.90 -5.14 -23.71
N GLU A 261 12.20 -4.96 -23.95
CA GLU A 261 13.24 -5.09 -22.93
C GLU A 261 13.12 -4.01 -21.84
N SER A 262 12.93 -2.75 -22.24
CA SER A 262 12.69 -1.64 -21.31
C SER A 262 11.35 -1.78 -20.57
N LEU A 263 10.33 -2.37 -21.21
CA LEU A 263 9.06 -2.68 -20.56
C LEU A 263 9.22 -3.79 -19.52
N ASP A 264 10.01 -4.83 -19.83
CA ASP A 264 10.30 -5.91 -18.90
C ASP A 264 11.10 -5.41 -17.70
N ARG A 265 12.13 -4.57 -17.90
CA ARG A 265 12.86 -3.93 -16.79
C ARG A 265 11.95 -3.10 -15.89
N HIS A 266 11.05 -2.30 -16.48
CA HIS A 266 10.06 -1.54 -15.72
C HIS A 266 9.17 -2.48 -14.91
N ARG A 267 8.64 -3.54 -15.54
CA ARG A 267 7.82 -4.56 -14.85
C ARG A 267 8.57 -5.18 -13.67
N HIS A 268 9.80 -5.63 -13.87
CA HIS A 268 10.62 -6.25 -12.81
C HIS A 268 10.82 -5.28 -11.65
N SER A 269 11.18 -4.02 -11.95
CA SER A 269 11.33 -2.97 -10.93
C SER A 269 10.05 -2.70 -10.15
N THR A 270 8.91 -2.65 -10.85
CA THR A 270 7.61 -2.42 -10.24
C THR A 270 7.23 -3.57 -9.33
N LEU A 271 7.37 -4.82 -9.77
CA LEU A 271 7.07 -6.00 -8.96
C LEU A 271 7.99 -6.09 -7.75
N ALA A 272 9.28 -5.90 -7.95
CA ALA A 272 10.26 -5.81 -6.87
C ALA A 272 9.84 -4.78 -5.80
N CYS A 273 9.44 -3.58 -6.22
CA CYS A 273 8.92 -2.54 -5.32
C CYS A 273 7.65 -2.99 -4.59
N LEU A 274 6.65 -3.54 -5.29
CA LEU A 274 5.41 -4.01 -4.68
C LEU A 274 5.66 -5.12 -3.64
N TYR A 275 6.54 -6.08 -3.95
CA TYR A 275 6.87 -7.16 -3.02
C TYR A 275 7.63 -6.65 -1.80
N LEU A 276 8.58 -5.73 -1.98
CA LEU A 276 9.30 -5.09 -0.88
C LEU A 276 8.34 -4.32 0.04
N MET A 277 7.46 -3.50 -0.52
CA MET A 277 6.51 -2.69 0.25
C MET A 277 5.46 -3.55 0.96
N ALA A 278 4.97 -4.61 0.31
CA ALA A 278 4.05 -5.57 0.91
C ALA A 278 4.72 -6.33 2.06
N GLY A 279 5.92 -6.86 1.84
CA GLY A 279 6.66 -7.59 2.86
C GLY A 279 7.07 -6.69 4.04
N GLY A 280 7.50 -5.46 3.77
CA GLY A 280 7.82 -4.47 4.81
C GLY A 280 6.59 -4.01 5.62
N ALA A 281 5.42 -3.94 4.99
CA ALA A 281 4.17 -3.69 5.72
C ALA A 281 3.81 -4.88 6.64
N MET A 282 4.00 -6.11 6.18
CA MET A 282 3.81 -7.30 7.01
C MET A 282 4.80 -7.36 8.19
N ASP A 283 6.06 -6.98 7.97
CA ASP A 283 7.06 -6.85 9.04
C ASP A 283 6.69 -5.79 10.10
N THR A 284 6.08 -4.68 9.65
CA THR A 284 5.51 -3.66 10.55
C THR A 284 4.42 -4.25 11.45
N LEU A 285 3.56 -5.10 10.90
CA LEU A 285 2.51 -5.80 11.66
C LEU A 285 3.13 -6.78 12.67
N LEU A 286 4.15 -7.55 12.29
CA LEU A 286 4.88 -8.43 13.21
C LEU A 286 5.50 -7.65 14.36
N SER A 287 6.09 -6.49 14.07
CA SER A 287 6.70 -5.62 15.09
C SER A 287 5.67 -5.12 16.10
N VAL A 288 4.46 -4.76 15.66
CA VAL A 288 3.36 -4.40 16.57
C VAL A 288 2.95 -5.59 17.43
N LEU A 289 2.74 -6.77 16.84
CA LEU A 289 2.37 -7.97 17.60
C LEU A 289 3.46 -8.36 18.62
N GLN A 290 4.73 -8.25 18.24
CA GLN A 290 5.87 -8.46 19.14
C GLN A 290 5.85 -7.46 20.30
N ALA A 291 5.65 -6.16 20.02
CA ALA A 291 5.59 -5.12 21.04
C ALA A 291 4.41 -5.29 22.02
N LEU A 292 3.35 -5.97 21.59
CA LEU A 292 2.19 -6.32 22.43
C LEU A 292 2.40 -7.61 23.23
N GLY A 293 3.49 -8.36 22.98
CA GLY A 293 3.75 -9.64 23.63
C GLY A 293 2.91 -10.80 23.09
N GLN A 294 2.41 -10.71 21.85
CA GLN A 294 1.66 -11.79 21.23
C GLN A 294 2.52 -13.06 21.11
N SER A 295 1.98 -14.21 21.53
CA SER A 295 2.64 -15.51 21.42
C SER A 295 3.01 -15.82 19.96
N GLY A 296 4.25 -16.31 19.77
CA GLY A 296 4.82 -16.60 18.44
C GLY A 296 5.36 -15.39 17.68
N ALA A 297 4.96 -14.16 18.03
CA ALA A 297 5.35 -12.96 17.28
C ALA A 297 6.85 -12.67 17.36
N GLN A 298 7.50 -12.92 18.51
CA GLN A 298 8.94 -12.74 18.67
C GLN A 298 9.75 -13.61 17.68
N GLN A 299 9.37 -14.89 17.53
CA GLN A 299 10.05 -15.80 16.61
C GLN A 299 9.78 -15.41 15.15
N ALA A 300 8.53 -15.07 14.83
CA ALA A 300 8.15 -14.61 13.51
C ALA A 300 8.89 -13.31 13.11
N ALA A 301 8.98 -12.34 14.01
CA ALA A 301 9.70 -11.08 13.77
C ALA A 301 11.21 -11.30 13.57
N ALA A 302 11.84 -12.19 14.35
CA ALA A 302 13.23 -12.55 14.14
C ALA A 302 13.46 -13.22 12.78
N SER A 303 12.55 -14.12 12.37
CA SER A 303 12.59 -14.78 11.06
C SER A 303 12.41 -13.76 9.92
N SER A 304 11.44 -12.86 10.04
CA SER A 304 11.19 -11.77 9.10
C SER A 304 12.42 -10.88 8.91
N THR A 305 13.05 -10.46 10.02
CA THR A 305 14.26 -9.64 10.00
C THR A 305 15.41 -10.34 9.26
N ALA A 306 15.60 -11.65 9.50
CA ALA A 306 16.61 -12.44 8.81
C ALA A 306 16.33 -12.52 7.30
N ALA A 307 15.07 -12.82 6.92
CA ALA A 307 14.66 -12.89 5.52
C ALA A 307 14.81 -11.54 4.80
N PHE A 308 14.45 -10.43 5.45
CA PHE A 308 14.64 -9.09 4.91
C PHE A 308 16.12 -8.79 4.65
N ARG A 309 17.01 -9.10 5.61
CA ARG A 309 18.45 -8.87 5.44
C ARG A 309 19.02 -9.66 4.26
N LEU A 310 18.63 -10.94 4.13
CA LEU A 310 19.04 -11.76 3.00
C LEU A 310 18.57 -11.17 1.66
N ALA A 311 17.30 -10.77 1.59
CA ALA A 311 16.72 -10.17 0.40
C ALA A 311 17.36 -8.81 0.07
N ALA A 312 17.60 -7.96 1.07
CA ALA A 312 18.23 -6.65 0.90
C ALA A 312 19.67 -6.77 0.41
N THR A 313 20.45 -7.74 0.92
CA THR A 313 21.81 -8.00 0.42
C THR A 313 21.78 -8.56 -1.00
N ALA A 314 20.91 -9.52 -1.29
CA ALA A 314 20.82 -10.13 -2.62
C ALA A 314 20.34 -9.13 -3.69
N ALA A 315 19.39 -8.27 -3.36
CA ALA A 315 18.88 -7.21 -4.21
C ALA A 315 19.72 -5.91 -4.19
N ASP A 316 20.84 -5.91 -3.45
CA ASP A 316 21.77 -4.77 -3.33
C ASP A 316 21.10 -3.47 -2.84
N LEU A 317 20.14 -3.61 -1.93
CA LEU A 317 19.42 -2.50 -1.30
C LEU A 317 20.18 -1.89 -0.12
N THR A 318 21.24 -2.54 0.35
CA THR A 318 22.06 -2.04 1.45
C THR A 318 23.03 -0.98 0.96
N VAL A 319 22.95 0.24 1.50
CA VAL A 319 24.01 1.24 1.33
C VAL A 319 25.28 0.67 1.93
N ARG A 320 26.30 0.41 1.09
CA ARG A 320 27.65 0.15 1.61
C ARG A 320 28.05 1.39 2.39
N SER A 321 28.07 1.31 3.71
CA SER A 321 28.77 2.30 4.52
C SER A 321 30.18 2.35 3.97
N GLN A 322 30.56 3.48 3.38
CA GLN A 322 31.97 3.72 3.09
C GLN A 322 32.68 3.64 4.43
N GLU A 323 33.41 2.54 4.64
CA GLU A 323 34.47 2.50 5.64
C GLU A 323 35.44 3.61 5.24
N SER A 324 35.34 4.75 5.92
CA SER A 324 36.37 5.77 5.87
C SER A 324 37.63 5.10 6.41
N SER A 325 38.50 4.71 5.49
CA SER A 325 39.85 4.27 5.75
C SER A 325 40.52 5.24 6.72
N VAL A 326 40.68 4.77 7.95
CA VAL A 326 41.72 5.23 8.86
C VAL A 326 43.03 4.87 8.18
N GLU A 327 43.52 5.75 7.32
CA GLU A 327 44.90 5.73 6.84
C GLU A 327 45.63 6.92 7.45
N ASN A 328 46.38 6.58 8.51
CA ASN A 328 47.75 7.02 8.77
C ASN A 328 48.10 8.46 8.38
N ASN A 329 48.26 9.30 9.41
CA ASN A 329 49.42 10.19 9.44
C ASN A 329 50.10 10.04 10.80
N VAL A 330 51.24 9.36 10.73
CA VAL A 330 52.41 9.52 11.60
C VAL A 330 52.89 10.98 11.48
#